data_AF-A0A967VFV9-F1
#
_entry.id   AF-A0A967VFV9-F1
#
_cell.length_a   1.000
_cell.length_b   1.000
_cell.length_c   1.000
_cell.angle_alpha   90.00
_cell.angle_beta   90.00
_cell.angle_gamma   90.00
#
_symmetry.space_group_name_H-M   'P 1'
#
loop_
_entity.id
_entity.type
_entity.pdbx_description
1 polymer ?
#
loop_
_entity_poly.entity_id
_entity_poly.type
_entity_poly.pdbx_seq_one_letter_code
_entity_poly.pdbx_strand_id
1 'polypeptide(L)'
;PAPAVVYAVITAVTVLVIACPCALGLATPTSLMVGIGKGAEHGILIKSGDALETAHRIDTVVVDKTGTVTRGEPSLTDVVPLGVFGTEEVLSLAASAERGSEHPLAEAIVAGAAARDVPTLEPDEFEAVPGHGIV
;
A
#
# COMPACT_ATOMS: atom_id res chain seq x y z
N PRO A 1 -56.71 -36.69 11.62
CA PRO A 1 -57.84 -36.37 12.53
C PRO A 1 -58.92 -35.56 11.81
N ALA A 2 -60.21 -35.82 12.09
CA ALA A 2 -61.28 -34.94 11.64
C ALA A 2 -61.27 -33.65 12.51
N PRO A 3 -61.33 -32.44 11.94
CA PRO A 3 -61.40 -32.09 10.52
C PRO A 3 -60.02 -32.10 9.83
N ALA A 4 -59.89 -32.88 8.76
CA ALA A 4 -58.60 -33.11 8.09
C ALA A 4 -58.00 -31.84 7.45
N VAL A 5 -58.86 -30.95 6.92
CA VAL A 5 -58.43 -29.68 6.29
C VAL A 5 -57.82 -28.73 7.32
N VAL A 6 -58.45 -28.59 8.48
CA VAL A 6 -57.94 -27.74 9.56
C VAL A 6 -56.60 -28.28 10.07
N TYR A 7 -56.51 -29.60 10.24
CA TYR A 7 -55.25 -30.25 10.64
C TYR A 7 -54.15 -30.02 9.60
N ALA A 8 -54.44 -30.19 8.31
CA ALA A 8 -53.48 -29.93 7.23
C ALA A 8 -53.00 -28.47 7.20
N VAL A 9 -53.89 -27.50 7.38
CA VAL A 9 -53.54 -26.07 7.43
C VAL A 9 -52.65 -25.77 8.64
N ILE A 10 -52.99 -26.29 9.82
CA ILE A 10 -52.17 -26.10 11.02
C ILE A 10 -50.79 -26.70 10.81
N THR A 11 -50.69 -27.96 10.35
CA THR A 11 -49.41 -28.61 10.09
C THR A 11 -48.59 -27.86 9.04
N ALA A 12 -49.21 -27.37 7.96
CA ALA A 12 -48.52 -26.57 6.95
C ALA A 12 -47.91 -25.29 7.53
N VAL A 13 -48.67 -24.54 8.34
CA VAL A 13 -48.17 -23.32 9.00
C VAL A 13 -47.06 -23.65 9.99
N THR A 14 -47.20 -24.72 10.78
CA THR A 14 -46.16 -25.15 11.73
C THR A 14 -44.85 -25.49 11.02
N VAL A 15 -44.90 -26.20 9.90
CA VAL A 15 -43.70 -26.52 9.11
C VAL A 15 -43.03 -25.24 8.58
N LEU A 16 -43.80 -24.28 8.05
CA LEU A 16 -43.26 -23.00 7.58
C LEU A 16 -42.59 -22.19 8.70
N VAL A 17 -43.19 -22.15 9.89
CA VAL A 17 -42.63 -21.45 11.06
C VAL A 17 -41.32 -22.10 11.52
N ILE A 18 -41.27 -23.44 11.58
CA ILE A 18 -40.06 -24.17 11.98
C ILE A 18 -38.97 -24.08 10.90
N ALA A 19 -39.34 -23.95 9.62
CA ALA A 19 -38.40 -23.82 8.52
C ALA A 19 -37.66 -22.46 8.49
N CYS A 20 -38.12 -21.45 9.22
CA CYS A 20 -37.46 -20.13 9.27
C CYS A 20 -36.09 -20.22 9.97
N PRO A 21 -34.97 -20.01 9.27
CA PRO A 21 -33.64 -20.26 9.81
C PRO A 21 -33.07 -19.02 10.51
N CYS A 22 -33.63 -18.62 11.66
CA CYS A 22 -33.25 -17.39 12.37
C CYS A 22 -31.74 -17.27 12.66
N ALA A 23 -31.06 -18.38 12.94
CA ALA A 23 -29.61 -18.40 13.19
C ALA A 23 -28.77 -18.14 11.93
N LEU A 24 -29.26 -18.56 10.76
CA LEU A 24 -28.56 -18.39 9.48
C LEU A 24 -28.41 -16.90 9.14
N GLY A 25 -29.43 -16.09 9.44
CA GLY A 25 -29.42 -14.65 9.18
C GLY A 25 -28.38 -13.86 9.98
N LEU A 26 -27.92 -14.40 11.13
CA LEU A 26 -26.89 -13.76 11.96
C LEU A 26 -25.48 -14.34 11.76
N ALA A 27 -25.36 -15.57 11.25
CA ALA A 27 -24.08 -16.24 11.08
C ALA A 27 -23.12 -15.42 10.21
N THR A 28 -23.53 -15.05 9.00
CA THR A 28 -22.72 -14.29 8.04
C THR A 28 -22.27 -12.93 8.57
N PRO A 29 -23.16 -12.01 9.03
CA PRO A 29 -22.72 -10.69 9.50
C PRO A 29 -21.81 -10.78 10.72
N THR A 30 -22.02 -11.75 11.61
CA THR A 30 -21.17 -11.94 12.79
C THR A 30 -19.77 -12.41 12.39
N SER A 31 -19.67 -13.42 11.50
CA SER A 31 -18.38 -13.90 10.99
C SER A 31 -17.61 -12.83 10.22
N LEU A 32 -18.30 -12.04 9.37
CA LEU A 32 -17.69 -10.94 8.64
C LEU A 32 -17.18 -9.84 9.58
N MET A 33 -18.00 -9.43 10.56
CA MET A 33 -17.61 -8.38 11.50
C MET A 33 -16.39 -8.80 12.34
N VAL A 34 -16.36 -10.04 12.84
CA VAL A 34 -15.19 -10.58 13.56
C VAL A 34 -13.98 -10.69 12.64
N GLY A 35 -14.15 -11.16 11.40
CA GLY A 35 -13.07 -11.28 10.41
C GLY A 35 -12.45 -9.93 10.04
N ILE A 36 -13.27 -8.90 9.82
CA ILE A 36 -12.82 -7.53 9.56
C ILE A 36 -12.09 -6.97 10.79
N GLY A 37 -12.62 -7.19 12.00
CA GLY A 37 -11.96 -6.78 13.24
C GLY A 37 -10.58 -7.41 13.41
N LYS A 38 -10.45 -8.71 13.09
CA LYS A 38 -9.16 -9.41 13.10
C LYS A 38 -8.20 -8.89 12.05
N GLY A 39 -8.68 -8.56 10.85
CA GLY A 39 -7.86 -7.90 9.82
C GLY A 39 -7.28 -6.57 10.33
N ALA A 40 -8.10 -5.76 10.99
CA ALA A 40 -7.68 -4.47 11.54
C ALA A 40 -6.60 -4.60 12.64
N GLU A 41 -6.67 -5.64 13.49
CA GLU A 41 -5.61 -5.95 14.46
C GLU A 41 -4.25 -6.23 13.79
N HIS A 42 -4.26 -6.67 12.51
CA HIS A 42 -3.07 -6.91 11.69
C HIS A 42 -2.76 -5.76 10.72
N GLY A 43 -3.39 -4.60 10.88
CA GLY A 43 -3.17 -3.42 10.02
C GLY A 43 -3.83 -3.53 8.63
N ILE A 44 -4.72 -4.50 8.43
CA ILE A 44 -5.44 -4.70 7.17
C ILE A 44 -6.85 -4.11 7.31
N LEU A 45 -7.10 -2.98 6.64
CA LEU A 45 -8.39 -2.30 6.67
C LEU A 45 -9.30 -2.80 5.55
N ILE A 46 -10.27 -3.65 5.89
CA ILE A 46 -11.24 -4.19 4.95
C ILE A 46 -12.51 -3.32 4.97
N LYS A 47 -12.83 -2.69 3.83
CA LYS A 47 -13.92 -1.69 3.74
C LYS A 47 -15.34 -2.28 3.73
N SER A 48 -15.51 -3.55 3.34
CA SER A 48 -16.82 -4.21 3.24
C SER A 48 -16.74 -5.72 3.44
N GLY A 49 -17.87 -6.35 3.79
CA GLY A 49 -17.99 -7.81 3.86
C GLY A 49 -17.68 -8.49 2.53
N ASP A 50 -18.24 -7.95 1.44
CA ASP A 50 -18.01 -8.46 0.08
C ASP A 50 -16.53 -8.48 -0.33
N ALA A 51 -15.74 -7.52 0.17
CA ALA A 51 -14.30 -7.50 -0.08
C ALA A 51 -13.58 -8.66 0.61
N LEU A 52 -13.98 -9.03 1.85
CA LEU A 52 -13.43 -10.18 2.56
C LEU A 52 -13.81 -11.51 1.87
N GLU A 53 -15.07 -11.64 1.44
CA GLU A 53 -15.52 -12.84 0.70
C GLU A 53 -14.85 -12.97 -0.67
N THR A 54 -14.66 -11.85 -1.36
CA THR A 54 -13.96 -11.84 -2.66
C THR A 54 -12.47 -12.14 -2.48
N ALA A 55 -11.83 -11.62 -1.43
CA ALA A 55 -10.44 -11.88 -1.12
C ALA A 55 -10.13 -13.39 -0.99
N HIS A 56 -11.04 -14.17 -0.42
CA HIS A 56 -10.90 -15.63 -0.32
C HIS A 56 -10.78 -16.33 -1.68
N ARG A 57 -11.35 -15.75 -2.75
CA ARG A 57 -11.37 -16.32 -4.10
C ARG A 57 -10.25 -15.80 -4.99
N ILE A 58 -9.39 -14.90 -4.50
CA ILE A 58 -8.28 -14.36 -5.29
C ILE A 58 -7.22 -15.44 -5.50
N ASP A 59 -6.86 -15.69 -6.77
CA ASP A 59 -5.74 -16.56 -7.16
C ASP A 59 -4.54 -15.79 -7.72
N THR A 60 -4.76 -14.56 -8.17
CA THR A 60 -3.78 -13.73 -8.86
C THR A 60 -3.78 -12.33 -8.25
N VAL A 61 -2.59 -11.82 -7.92
CA VAL A 61 -2.42 -10.47 -7.39
C VAL A 61 -1.55 -9.68 -8.36
N VAL A 62 -2.13 -8.64 -8.95
CA VAL A 62 -1.41 -7.65 -9.75
C VAL A 62 -1.08 -6.48 -8.83
N VAL A 63 0.21 -6.25 -8.60
CA VAL A 63 0.69 -5.18 -7.73
C VAL A 63 1.15 -3.99 -8.55
N ASP A 64 0.83 -2.78 -8.08
CA ASP A 64 1.52 -1.59 -8.56
C ASP A 64 2.96 -1.61 -8.03
N LYS A 65 3.91 -1.06 -8.79
CA LYS A 65 5.32 -1.05 -8.38
C LYS A 65 5.60 0.14 -7.47
N THR A 66 5.29 1.35 -7.94
CA THR A 66 5.71 2.60 -7.31
C THR A 66 4.88 2.87 -6.07
N GLY A 67 5.51 2.97 -4.90
CA GLY A 67 4.81 3.25 -3.64
C GLY A 67 4.06 2.06 -3.03
N THR A 68 3.99 0.91 -3.73
CA THR A 68 3.43 -0.35 -3.21
C THR A 68 4.53 -1.39 -2.98
N VAL A 69 5.28 -1.76 -4.02
CA VAL A 69 6.45 -2.65 -3.90
C VAL A 69 7.70 -1.84 -3.53
N THR A 70 7.80 -0.62 -4.04
CA THR A 70 8.90 0.31 -3.73
C THR A 70 8.44 1.39 -2.77
N ARG A 71 9.40 2.09 -2.15
CA ARG A 71 9.13 3.21 -1.24
C ARG A 71 8.52 4.44 -1.94
N GLY A 72 8.56 4.50 -3.27
CA GLY A 72 8.09 5.66 -4.05
C GLY A 72 9.07 6.84 -4.09
N GLU A 73 10.17 6.77 -3.35
CA GLU A 73 11.20 7.80 -3.25
C GLU A 73 12.52 7.30 -3.88
N PRO A 74 13.18 8.10 -4.73
CA PRO A 74 14.51 7.77 -5.23
C PRO A 74 15.55 7.72 -4.11
N SER A 75 16.57 6.88 -4.26
CA SER A 75 17.70 6.79 -3.32
C SER A 75 18.99 6.57 -4.08
N LEU A 76 20.08 7.24 -3.68
CA LEU A 76 21.40 7.01 -4.26
C LEU A 76 21.90 5.60 -3.95
N THR A 77 22.04 4.76 -4.97
CA THR A 77 22.59 3.40 -4.83
C THR A 77 24.09 3.39 -5.11
N ASP A 78 24.47 3.81 -6.32
CA ASP A 78 25.81 3.65 -6.86
C ASP A 78 26.40 4.99 -7.27
N VAL A 79 27.69 5.16 -7.01
CA VAL A 79 28.49 6.27 -7.53
C VAL A 79 29.65 5.64 -8.28
N VAL A 80 29.66 5.81 -9.60
CA VAL A 80 30.64 5.19 -10.50
C VAL A 80 31.54 6.30 -11.06
N PRO A 81 32.71 6.57 -10.45
CA PRO A 81 33.61 7.60 -10.95
C PRO A 81 34.27 7.20 -12.27
N LEU A 82 34.68 8.20 -13.05
CA LEU A 82 35.43 8.00 -14.30
C LEU A 82 36.87 8.50 -14.15
N GLY A 83 37.83 7.74 -14.67
CA GLY A 83 39.23 8.16 -14.74
C GLY A 83 39.91 8.23 -13.38
N VAL A 84 40.37 9.42 -13.00
CA VAL A 84 41.19 9.66 -11.80
C VAL A 84 40.40 10.12 -10.58
N PHE A 85 39.10 10.41 -10.73
CA PHE A 85 38.28 10.94 -9.64
C PHE A 85 37.95 9.85 -8.62
N GLY A 86 37.96 10.23 -7.34
CA GLY A 86 37.47 9.38 -6.26
C GLY A 86 35.93 9.35 -6.20
N THR A 87 35.36 8.26 -5.68
CA THR A 87 33.91 8.15 -5.49
C THR A 87 33.36 9.25 -4.57
N GLU A 88 34.06 9.55 -3.47
CA GLU A 88 33.66 10.62 -2.54
C GLU A 88 33.79 12.01 -3.15
N GLU A 89 34.81 12.23 -3.98
CA GLU A 89 35.02 13.50 -4.68
C GLU A 89 33.88 13.76 -5.67
N VAL A 90 33.52 12.75 -6.48
CA VAL A 90 32.37 12.85 -7.40
C VAL A 90 31.08 13.11 -6.63
N LEU A 91 30.84 12.39 -5.54
CA LEU A 91 29.63 12.55 -4.75
C LEU A 91 29.57 13.92 -4.07
N SER A 92 30.70 14.41 -3.54
CA SER A 92 30.81 15.74 -2.93
C SER A 92 30.45 16.83 -3.94
N LEU A 93 31.02 16.78 -5.14
CA LEU A 93 30.76 17.76 -6.20
C LEU A 93 29.30 17.71 -6.67
N ALA A 94 28.77 16.51 -6.93
CA ALA A 94 27.39 16.34 -7.38
C ALA A 94 26.38 16.83 -6.34
N ALA A 95 26.55 16.45 -5.06
CA ALA A 95 25.68 16.89 -3.98
C ALA A 95 25.79 18.40 -3.71
N SER A 96 26.97 18.99 -3.94
CA SER A 96 27.17 20.44 -3.80
C SER A 96 26.37 21.22 -4.84
N ALA A 97 26.42 20.79 -6.11
CA ALA A 97 25.65 21.38 -7.19
C ALA A 97 24.14 21.19 -7.00
N GLU A 98 23.72 19.98 -6.62
CA GLU A 98 22.30 19.61 -6.48
C GLU A 98 21.59 20.21 -5.27
N ARG A 99 22.32 20.90 -4.39
CA ARG A 99 21.78 21.41 -3.13
C ARG A 99 20.68 22.48 -3.30
N GLY A 100 20.71 23.24 -4.39
CA GLY A 100 19.70 24.24 -4.71
C GLY A 100 18.48 23.69 -5.47
N SER A 101 18.48 22.41 -5.82
CA SER A 101 17.49 21.78 -6.70
C SER A 101 16.39 21.10 -5.88
N GLU A 102 15.12 21.38 -6.22
CA GLU A 102 13.94 20.73 -5.63
C GLU A 102 13.57 19.42 -6.35
N HIS A 103 14.42 18.94 -7.26
CA HIS A 103 14.14 17.72 -8.01
C HIS A 103 14.30 16.48 -7.12
N PRO A 104 13.39 15.48 -7.12
CA PRO A 104 13.49 14.30 -6.23
C PRO A 104 14.79 13.49 -6.37
N LEU A 105 15.46 13.56 -7.53
CA LEU A 105 16.78 12.95 -7.73
C LEU A 105 17.91 13.75 -7.07
N ALA A 106 17.80 15.08 -7.04
CA ALA A 106 18.75 15.96 -6.38
C ALA A 106 18.74 15.70 -4.87
N GLU A 107 17.54 15.66 -4.28
CA GLU A 107 17.34 15.32 -2.87
C GLU A 107 17.95 13.96 -2.53
N ALA A 108 17.78 12.95 -3.40
CA ALA A 108 18.37 11.62 -3.21
C ALA A 108 19.90 11.62 -3.24
N ILE A 109 20.53 12.47 -4.06
CA ILE A 109 21.99 12.64 -4.13
C ILE A 109 22.51 13.35 -2.87
N VAL A 110 21.88 14.46 -2.48
CA VAL A 110 22.26 15.24 -1.29
C VAL A 110 22.10 14.40 -0.02
N ALA A 111 20.98 13.69 0.13
CA ALA A 111 20.76 12.76 1.23
C ALA A 111 21.77 11.60 1.20
N GLY A 112 22.11 11.10 0.01
CA GLY A 112 23.12 10.06 -0.18
C GLY A 112 24.53 10.49 0.24
N ALA A 113 24.91 11.74 -0.02
CA ALA A 113 26.17 12.32 0.46
C ALA A 113 26.17 12.49 1.98
N ALA A 114 25.10 13.04 2.55
CA ALA A 114 24.94 13.22 3.99
C ALA A 114 24.99 11.87 4.74
N ALA A 115 24.33 10.83 4.22
CA ALA A 115 24.34 9.49 4.83
C ALA A 115 25.70 8.78 4.77
N ARG A 116 26.61 9.24 3.90
CA ARG A 116 27.98 8.73 3.75
C ARG A 116 29.03 9.65 4.39
N ASP A 117 28.59 10.66 5.16
CA ASP A 117 29.44 11.68 5.78
C ASP A 117 30.37 12.40 4.78
N VAL A 118 29.95 12.51 3.51
CA VAL A 118 30.70 13.22 2.47
C VAL A 118 30.39 14.73 2.57
N PRO A 119 31.41 15.59 2.74
CA PRO A 119 31.18 17.02 2.88
C PRO A 119 30.66 17.62 1.56
N THR A 120 29.77 18.59 1.69
CA THR A 120 29.25 19.40 0.57
C THR A 120 29.79 20.83 0.65
N LEU A 121 30.05 21.44 -0.51
CA LEU A 121 30.56 22.79 -0.70
C LEU A 121 29.43 23.75 -1.10
N GLU A 122 29.41 24.97 -0.55
CA GLU A 122 28.45 26.03 -0.91
C GLU A 122 28.69 26.46 -2.37
N PRO A 123 27.72 26.26 -3.29
CA PRO A 123 27.84 26.81 -4.62
C PRO A 123 27.68 28.34 -4.59
N ASP A 124 28.53 29.07 -5.32
CA ASP A 124 28.46 30.53 -5.42
C ASP A 124 27.26 30.99 -6.26
N GLU A 125 26.95 30.26 -7.32
CA GLU A 125 25.82 30.46 -8.22
C GLU A 125 25.12 29.12 -8.48
N PHE A 126 23.81 29.18 -8.77
CA PHE A 126 23.00 28.01 -9.09
C PHE A 126 21.96 28.39 -10.14
N GLU A 127 21.90 27.65 -11.23
CA GLU A 127 20.86 27.79 -12.26
C GLU A 127 20.25 26.43 -12.62
N ALA A 128 18.93 26.32 -12.53
CA ALA A 128 18.20 25.16 -13.05
C ALA A 128 17.80 25.40 -14.52
N VAL A 129 18.36 24.60 -15.42
CA VAL A 129 18.08 24.67 -16.87
C VAL A 129 17.07 23.58 -17.24
N PRO A 130 15.80 23.95 -17.57
CA PRO A 130 14.76 22.97 -17.87
C PRO A 130 15.16 22.00 -18.99
N GLY A 131 15.01 20.70 -18.73
CA GLY A 131 15.37 19.64 -19.65
C GLY A 131 16.86 19.36 -19.82
N HIS A 132 17.75 20.11 -19.14
CA HIS A 132 19.21 19.95 -19.24
C HIS A 132 19.89 19.73 -17.88
N GLY A 133 19.21 19.99 -16.76
CA GLY A 133 19.72 19.75 -15.42
C GLY A 133 20.01 21.06 -14.69
N ILE A 134 21.13 21.12 -13.98
CA ILE A 134 21.57 22.27 -13.20
C ILE A 134 23.00 22.67 -13.59
N VAL A 135 23.35 23.92 -13.34
CA VAL A 135 24.68 24.50 -13.56
C VAL A 135 25.09 25.32 -12.34
#